data_AF-A0A2S6HYN9-F1
#
_entry.id   AF-A0A2S6HYN9-F1
#
_cell.length_a   1.000
_cell.length_b   1.000
_cell.length_c   1.000
_cell.angle_alpha   90.00
_cell.angle_beta   90.00
_cell.angle_gamma   90.00
#
_symmetry.space_group_name_H-M   'P 1'
#
loop_
_entity.id
_entity.type
_entity.pdbx_description
1 polymer ?
#
loop_
_entity_poly.entity_id
_entity_poly.type
_entity_poly.pdbx_seq_one_letter_code
_entity_poly.pdbx_strand_id
1 'polypeptide(L)'
;MFKKIFSLSLAALMVISINTTVFASSSQHNHEPVSVGNVIHTETGNDVVIKVNEDQSFYTAPLINSLLKATETCSHTQLEAYGSVTAQSNSYNKSDSTYCYRIRTVQNARCVQCKKTGFKFYGSWTKYKHSYPLFSSTCKECGYEK
;
A
#
# COMPACT_ATOMS: atom_id res chain seq x y z
N MET A 1 21.66 -14.81 73.67
CA MET A 1 22.36 -15.37 72.49
C MET A 1 21.48 -15.11 71.28
N PHE A 2 21.45 -13.88 70.77
CA PHE A 2 22.23 -13.39 69.62
C PHE A 2 22.35 -14.34 68.43
N LYS A 3 21.91 -13.79 67.29
CA LYS A 3 22.40 -13.94 65.92
C LYS A 3 21.74 -14.99 65.01
N LYS A 4 21.10 -14.40 63.99
CA LYS A 4 20.89 -14.89 62.61
C LYS A 4 19.72 -15.87 62.52
N ILE A 5 18.69 -15.65 61.68
CA ILE A 5 18.78 -15.38 60.24
C ILE A 5 17.61 -14.45 59.85
N PHE A 6 17.86 -13.14 59.89
CA PHE A 6 17.07 -12.12 59.19
C PHE A 6 17.96 -11.69 58.02
N SER A 7 17.87 -12.38 56.88
CA SER A 7 18.56 -12.01 55.64
C SER A 7 18.25 -13.06 54.57
N LEU A 8 17.10 -12.93 53.91
CA LEU A 8 16.97 -13.19 52.48
C LEU A 8 15.78 -12.36 51.98
N SER A 9 15.97 -11.06 52.20
CA SER A 9 15.39 -9.97 51.44
C SER A 9 15.52 -10.26 49.95
N LEU A 10 14.37 -10.25 49.25
CA LEU A 10 14.20 -9.40 48.08
C LEU A 10 15.15 -9.67 46.91
N ALA A 11 15.10 -10.87 46.32
CA ALA A 11 15.77 -11.14 45.04
C ALA A 11 15.07 -12.23 44.20
N ALA A 12 13.74 -12.31 44.26
CA ALA A 12 12.96 -13.19 43.36
C ALA A 12 11.73 -12.49 42.76
N LEU A 13 11.73 -11.16 42.76
CA LEU A 13 10.93 -10.39 41.82
C LEU A 13 11.83 -9.98 40.66
N MET A 14 11.33 -10.12 39.43
CA MET A 14 11.90 -9.63 38.17
C MET A 14 12.74 -10.59 37.33
N VAL A 15 12.25 -11.81 37.09
CA VAL A 15 12.55 -12.50 35.81
C VAL A 15 11.32 -13.29 35.34
N ILE A 16 10.23 -12.58 35.02
CA ILE A 16 9.30 -13.07 33.99
C ILE A 16 9.29 -11.95 32.95
N SER A 17 10.39 -11.90 32.20
CA SER A 17 10.46 -11.16 30.95
C SER A 17 9.35 -11.68 30.06
N ILE A 18 8.35 -10.85 29.88
CA ILE A 18 7.23 -11.03 28.96
C ILE A 18 7.86 -11.15 27.57
N ASN A 19 8.10 -12.37 27.10
CA ASN A 19 8.37 -12.65 25.69
C ASN A 19 7.06 -12.45 24.94
N THR A 20 6.60 -11.20 24.87
CA THR A 20 5.65 -10.79 23.85
C THR A 20 6.45 -10.72 22.56
N THR A 21 6.43 -11.81 21.82
CA THR A 21 6.67 -11.74 20.39
C THR A 21 5.59 -10.82 19.85
N VAL A 22 5.93 -9.53 19.69
CA VAL A 22 5.17 -8.63 18.84
C VAL A 22 5.36 -9.19 17.44
N PHE A 23 4.43 -10.07 17.03
CA PHE A 23 4.21 -10.27 15.62
C PHE A 23 3.74 -8.92 15.12
N ALA A 24 4.61 -8.23 14.37
CA ALA A 24 4.13 -7.23 13.43
C ALA A 24 3.10 -7.96 12.58
N SER A 25 1.81 -7.68 12.82
CA SER A 25 0.75 -8.12 11.93
C SER A 25 1.18 -7.66 10.55
N SER A 26 1.55 -8.60 9.68
CA SER A 26 1.77 -8.29 8.28
C SER A 26 0.49 -7.60 7.85
N SER A 27 0.59 -6.31 7.53
CA SER A 27 -0.54 -5.53 7.07
C SER A 27 -1.26 -6.38 6.04
N GLN A 28 -2.49 -6.81 6.37
CA GLN A 28 -3.36 -7.43 5.38
C GLN A 28 -3.65 -6.34 4.37
N HIS A 29 -2.79 -6.22 3.37
CA HIS A 29 -3.03 -5.44 2.16
C HIS A 29 -4.06 -6.22 1.34
N ASN A 30 -5.26 -6.31 1.90
CA ASN A 30 -6.44 -6.51 1.10
C ASN A 30 -6.46 -5.33 0.12
N HIS A 31 -6.55 -5.61 -1.17
CA HIS A 31 -6.94 -4.57 -2.12
C HIS A 31 -8.38 -4.19 -1.81
N GLU A 32 -8.55 -3.27 -0.85
CA GLU A 32 -9.76 -2.49 -0.76
C GLU A 32 -9.90 -1.74 -2.09
N PRO A 33 -11.12 -1.66 -2.66
CA PRO A 33 -11.35 -0.86 -3.86
C PRO A 33 -10.77 0.55 -3.65
N VAL A 34 -9.90 0.96 -4.56
CA VAL A 34 -9.27 2.27 -4.50
C VAL A 34 -10.37 3.31 -4.50
N SER A 35 -10.38 4.15 -3.48
CA SER A 35 -11.41 5.16 -3.25
C SER A 35 -10.81 6.55 -3.25
N VAL A 36 -11.61 7.55 -3.61
CA VAL A 36 -11.20 8.96 -3.52
C VAL A 36 -10.80 9.27 -2.08
N GLY A 37 -9.66 9.94 -1.90
CA GLY A 37 -9.07 10.23 -0.60
C GLY A 37 -8.05 9.20 -0.11
N ASN A 38 -7.94 8.03 -0.75
CA ASN A 38 -6.87 7.08 -0.42
C ASN A 38 -5.49 7.69 -0.70
N VAL A 39 -4.54 7.46 0.22
CA VAL A 39 -3.14 7.87 0.07
C VAL A 39 -2.35 6.74 -0.60
N ILE A 40 -1.66 7.07 -1.69
CA ILE A 40 -0.76 6.19 -2.42
C ILE A 40 0.67 6.62 -2.11
N HIS A 41 1.45 5.71 -1.52
CA HIS A 41 2.87 5.92 -1.31
C HIS A 41 3.64 5.68 -2.61
N THR A 42 4.44 6.66 -3.00
CA THR A 42 5.29 6.63 -4.19
C THR A 42 6.74 6.92 -3.81
N GLU A 43 7.69 6.61 -4.69
CA GLU A 43 9.12 6.92 -4.49
C GLU A 43 9.36 8.42 -4.26
N THR A 44 8.52 9.26 -4.84
CA THR A 44 8.60 10.73 -4.75
C THR A 44 7.84 11.32 -3.57
N GLY A 45 7.19 10.49 -2.75
CA GLY A 45 6.36 10.92 -1.62
C GLY A 45 4.93 10.39 -1.70
N ASN A 46 4.01 11.08 -1.03
CA ASN A 46 2.62 10.65 -0.92
C ASN A 46 1.74 11.36 -1.94
N ASP A 47 0.93 10.59 -2.67
CA ASP A 47 -0.09 11.10 -3.57
C ASP A 47 -1.49 10.74 -3.00
N VAL A 48 -2.53 11.52 -3.27
CA VAL A 48 -3.92 11.19 -2.91
C VAL A 48 -4.73 10.92 -4.15
N VAL A 49 -5.60 9.90 -4.09
CA VAL A 49 -6.57 9.59 -5.13
C VAL A 49 -7.63 10.70 -5.19
N ILE A 50 -7.76 11.34 -6.35
CA ILE A 50 -8.69 12.45 -6.58
C ILE A 50 -9.86 12.08 -7.50
N LYS A 51 -9.74 10.98 -8.25
CA LYS A 51 -10.78 10.46 -9.15
C LYS A 51 -10.56 8.98 -9.37
N VAL A 52 -11.64 8.20 -9.36
CA VAL A 52 -11.66 6.78 -9.73
C VAL A 52 -12.65 6.62 -10.89
N ASN A 53 -12.24 5.88 -11.91
CA ASN A 53 -13.06 5.56 -13.08
C ASN A 53 -13.80 4.22 -12.86
N GLU A 54 -14.78 3.93 -13.71
CA GLU A 54 -15.59 2.70 -13.64
C GLU A 54 -14.76 1.41 -13.77
N ASP A 55 -13.68 1.46 -14.54
CA ASP A 55 -12.76 0.34 -14.76
C ASP A 55 -11.74 0.14 -13.62
N GLN A 56 -11.88 0.88 -12.51
CA GLN A 56 -10.95 0.91 -11.38
C GLN A 56 -9.58 1.53 -11.70
N SER A 57 -9.40 2.15 -12.87
CA SER A 57 -8.29 3.10 -13.08
C SER A 57 -8.56 4.40 -12.32
N PHE A 58 -7.52 5.13 -11.96
CA PHE A 58 -7.68 6.31 -11.10
C PHE A 58 -6.59 7.36 -11.33
N TYR A 59 -6.87 8.56 -10.84
CA TYR A 59 -5.96 9.69 -10.88
C TYR A 59 -5.55 10.10 -9.48
N THR A 60 -4.30 10.54 -9.34
CA THR A 60 -3.76 11.06 -8.09
C THR A 60 -3.16 12.46 -8.24
N ALA A 61 -3.01 13.14 -7.10
CA ALA A 61 -2.28 14.39 -6.97
C ALA A 61 -1.35 14.38 -5.75
N PRO A 62 -0.25 15.14 -5.73
CA PRO A 62 0.69 15.18 -4.61
C PRO A 62 0.04 15.70 -3.33
N LEU A 63 0.32 15.02 -2.22
CA LEU A 63 -0.04 15.45 -0.87
C LEU A 63 1.12 16.27 -0.29
N ILE A 64 0.91 17.57 -0.04
CA ILE A 64 1.93 18.44 0.57
C ILE A 64 1.37 18.99 1.88
N ASN A 65 2.05 18.71 3.00
CA ASN A 65 1.75 19.25 4.34
C ASN A 65 0.28 19.09 4.77
N SER A 66 -0.30 17.90 4.60
CA SER A 66 -1.67 17.55 5.02
C SER A 66 -2.81 18.34 4.35
N LEU A 67 -2.50 19.18 3.37
CA LEU A 67 -3.48 19.82 2.50
C LEU A 67 -3.37 19.19 1.11
N LEU A 68 -4.50 18.73 0.59
CA LEU A 68 -4.63 18.39 -0.82
C LEU A 68 -4.25 19.63 -1.63
N LYS A 69 -3.04 19.70 -2.18
CA LYS A 69 -2.73 20.79 -3.13
C LYS A 69 -3.63 20.74 -4.35
N ALA A 70 -4.25 19.59 -4.65
CA ALA A 70 -5.24 19.46 -5.71
C ALA A 70 -6.36 20.51 -5.62
N THR A 71 -6.82 20.84 -4.41
CA THR A 71 -7.89 21.84 -4.20
C THR A 71 -7.41 23.29 -4.32
N GLU A 72 -6.10 23.56 -4.34
CA GLU A 72 -5.55 24.86 -4.78
C GLU A 72 -5.09 24.86 -6.25
N THR A 73 -5.00 23.71 -6.94
CA THR A 73 -4.21 23.62 -8.19
C THR A 73 -4.97 23.34 -9.48
N CYS A 74 -6.09 22.65 -9.60
CA CYS A 74 -6.95 22.74 -10.81
C CYS A 74 -8.42 22.65 -10.40
N SER A 75 -9.24 23.66 -10.74
CA SER A 75 -10.68 23.63 -10.50
C SER A 75 -11.45 22.77 -11.50
N HIS A 76 -10.80 22.30 -12.56
CA HIS A 76 -11.41 21.45 -13.57
C HIS A 76 -11.24 19.98 -13.22
N THR A 77 -12.27 19.19 -13.54
CA THR A 77 -12.35 17.76 -13.22
C THR A 77 -11.79 16.86 -14.33
N GLN A 78 -11.54 17.42 -15.52
CA GLN A 78 -11.11 16.67 -16.68
C GLN A 78 -9.58 16.58 -16.73
N LEU A 79 -9.08 15.38 -16.50
CA LEU A 79 -7.67 15.02 -16.61
C LEU A 79 -7.49 14.08 -17.81
N GLU A 80 -6.34 14.19 -18.47
CA GLU A 80 -5.89 13.26 -19.50
C GLU A 80 -4.49 12.75 -19.17
N ALA A 81 -4.25 11.46 -19.43
CA ALA A 81 -2.94 10.87 -19.33
C ALA A 81 -2.07 11.26 -20.54
N TYR A 82 -0.77 11.49 -20.34
CA TYR A 82 0.16 11.91 -21.40
C TYR A 82 1.60 11.45 -21.15
N GLY A 83 2.39 11.43 -22.22
CA GLY A 83 3.81 11.06 -22.16
C GLY A 83 4.04 9.56 -22.03
N SER A 84 5.21 9.16 -21.54
CA SER A 84 5.60 7.76 -21.45
C SER A 84 4.79 6.98 -20.41
N VAL A 85 4.37 5.79 -20.78
CA VAL A 85 3.73 4.82 -19.88
C VAL A 85 4.81 4.00 -19.20
N THR A 86 4.75 3.90 -17.88
CA THR A 86 5.59 3.00 -17.09
C THR A 86 4.74 1.87 -16.50
N ALA A 87 5.35 0.73 -16.22
CA ALA A 87 4.69 -0.37 -15.53
C ALA A 87 5.03 -0.29 -14.04
N GLN A 88 3.99 -0.31 -13.18
CA GLN A 88 4.17 -0.56 -11.77
C GLN A 88 3.88 -2.04 -11.50
N SER A 89 4.93 -2.75 -11.09
CA SER A 89 4.83 -4.13 -10.60
C SER A 89 4.91 -4.12 -9.07
N ASN A 90 3.75 -4.17 -8.41
CA ASN A 90 3.68 -4.45 -6.98
C ASN A 90 2.82 -5.69 -6.82
N SER A 91 3.48 -6.84 -6.74
CA SER A 91 2.82 -8.14 -6.65
C SER A 91 2.45 -8.42 -5.20
N TYR A 92 1.28 -7.96 -4.76
CA TYR A 92 0.91 -8.05 -3.33
C TYR A 92 -0.56 -8.39 -3.06
N ASN A 93 -1.34 -8.85 -4.03
CA ASN A 93 -2.63 -9.44 -3.69
C ASN A 93 -2.47 -10.93 -3.37
N LYS A 94 -2.27 -11.22 -2.09
CA LYS A 94 -2.30 -12.59 -1.53
C LYS A 94 -3.69 -13.03 -1.08
N SER A 95 -4.72 -12.22 -1.33
CA SER A 95 -6.07 -12.46 -0.82
C SER A 95 -7.04 -12.99 -1.88
N ASP A 96 -6.80 -12.71 -3.17
CA ASP A 96 -7.65 -13.19 -4.26
C ASP A 96 -7.28 -14.62 -4.67
N SER A 97 -8.19 -15.57 -4.43
CA SER A 97 -7.99 -16.99 -4.74
C SER A 97 -8.06 -17.33 -6.22
N THR A 98 -8.57 -16.42 -7.05
CA THR A 98 -8.80 -16.65 -8.48
C THR A 98 -7.71 -16.01 -9.32
N TYR A 99 -7.27 -14.80 -8.97
CA TYR A 99 -6.36 -14.02 -9.80
C TYR A 99 -5.18 -13.41 -9.02
N CYS A 100 -4.04 -13.42 -9.70
CA CYS A 100 -2.83 -12.71 -9.36
C CYS A 100 -2.83 -11.35 -10.05
N TYR A 101 -2.53 -10.28 -9.32
CA TYR A 101 -2.41 -8.93 -9.87
C TYR A 101 -0.93 -8.60 -9.98
N ARG A 102 -0.45 -8.44 -11.22
CA ARG A 102 0.99 -8.42 -11.49
C ARG A 102 1.51 -7.03 -11.80
N ILE A 103 0.78 -6.32 -12.66
CA ILE A 103 1.20 -5.04 -13.23
C ILE A 103 0.01 -4.12 -13.41
N ARG A 104 0.26 -2.83 -13.30
CA ARG A 104 -0.63 -1.78 -13.82
C ARG A 104 0.19 -0.72 -14.53
N THR A 105 -0.42 -0.01 -15.46
CA THR A 105 0.21 1.13 -16.11
C THR A 105 0.19 2.34 -15.19
N VAL A 106 1.25 3.13 -15.23
CA VAL A 106 1.34 4.44 -14.58
C VAL A 106 1.80 5.46 -15.62
N GLN A 107 1.18 6.62 -15.62
CA GLN A 107 1.49 7.67 -16.59
C GLN A 107 1.30 9.04 -15.93
N ASN A 108 1.99 10.06 -16.44
CA ASN A 108 1.70 11.44 -16.03
C ASN A 108 0.30 11.84 -16.54
N ALA A 109 -0.35 12.74 -15.81
CA ALA A 109 -1.63 13.29 -16.20
C ALA A 109 -1.64 14.82 -16.07
N ARG A 110 -2.48 15.46 -16.89
CA ARG A 110 -2.63 16.92 -16.90
C ARG A 110 -4.09 17.32 -17.04
N CYS A 111 -4.39 18.53 -16.56
CA CYS A 111 -5.71 19.15 -16.71
C CYS A 111 -5.95 19.50 -18.19
N VAL A 112 -7.05 19.03 -18.78
CA VAL A 112 -7.31 19.24 -20.23
C VAL A 112 -7.50 20.72 -20.53
N GLN A 113 -8.20 21.44 -19.64
CA GLN A 113 -8.55 22.85 -19.81
C GLN A 113 -7.37 23.79 -19.57
N CYS A 114 -6.70 23.69 -18.42
CA CYS A 114 -5.64 24.65 -18.04
C CYS A 114 -4.22 24.12 -18.19
N LYS A 115 -4.04 22.88 -18.69
CA LYS A 115 -2.76 22.22 -18.94
C LYS A 115 -1.84 22.02 -17.74
N LYS A 116 -2.32 22.28 -16.52
CA LYS A 116 -1.55 22.02 -15.30
C LYS A 116 -1.19 20.55 -15.17
N THR A 117 0.05 20.30 -14.77
CA THR A 117 0.68 18.99 -14.61
C THR A 117 0.85 18.66 -13.13
N GLY A 118 1.44 17.49 -12.85
CA GLY A 118 1.67 17.01 -11.48
C GLY A 118 0.66 15.96 -11.03
N PHE A 119 -0.34 15.66 -11.85
CA PHE A 119 -1.22 14.52 -11.64
C PHE A 119 -0.59 13.25 -12.19
N LYS A 120 -1.02 12.09 -11.69
CA LYS A 120 -0.69 10.79 -12.27
C LYS A 120 -1.95 10.01 -12.57
N PHE A 121 -1.89 9.19 -13.61
CA PHE A 121 -2.90 8.20 -13.97
C PHE A 121 -2.36 6.81 -13.65
N TYR A 122 -3.18 5.99 -13.02
CA TYR A 122 -2.94 4.60 -12.72
C TYR A 122 -4.01 3.75 -13.41
N GLY A 123 -3.59 2.84 -14.29
CA GLY A 123 -4.49 1.89 -14.91
C GLY A 123 -5.03 0.87 -13.90
N SER A 124 -6.07 0.14 -14.30
CA SER A 124 -6.54 -1.02 -13.57
C SER A 124 -5.44 -2.08 -13.47
N TRP A 125 -5.45 -2.87 -12.40
CA TRP A 125 -4.53 -4.00 -12.30
C TRP A 125 -4.86 -5.08 -13.33
N THR A 126 -3.84 -5.51 -14.07
CA THR A 126 -3.98 -6.65 -14.98
C THR A 126 -4.05 -7.94 -14.19
N LYS A 127 -5.13 -8.69 -14.41
CA LYS A 127 -5.41 -9.98 -13.78
C LYS A 127 -4.73 -11.12 -14.54
N TYR A 128 -4.05 -11.98 -13.81
CA TYR A 128 -3.44 -13.20 -14.33
C TYR A 128 -3.89 -14.40 -13.50
N LYS A 129 -3.96 -15.59 -14.10
CA LYS A 129 -4.15 -16.81 -13.31
C LYS A 129 -2.92 -17.04 -12.43
N HIS A 130 -3.15 -17.57 -11.23
CA HIS A 130 -2.05 -18.00 -10.36
C HIS A 130 -1.16 -19.03 -11.06
N SER A 131 0.15 -18.90 -10.86
CA SER A 131 1.15 -19.81 -11.42
C SER A 131 1.94 -20.45 -10.28
N TYR A 132 1.87 -21.77 -10.17
CA TYR A 132 2.50 -22.52 -9.07
C TYR A 132 3.68 -23.35 -9.59
N PRO A 133 4.85 -23.28 -8.94
CA PRO A 133 5.92 -24.24 -9.15
C PRO A 133 5.48 -25.67 -8.80
N LEU A 134 6.17 -26.67 -9.37
CA LEU A 134 5.96 -28.06 -9.02
C LEU A 134 6.26 -28.25 -7.51
N PHE A 135 5.32 -28.84 -6.77
CA PHE A 135 5.38 -29.04 -5.31
C PHE A 135 5.28 -27.79 -4.42
N SER A 136 4.86 -26.64 -4.94
CA SER A 136 4.58 -25.45 -4.11
C SER A 136 3.08 -25.12 -4.09
N SER A 137 2.56 -24.76 -2.91
CA SER A 137 1.23 -24.15 -2.74
C SER A 137 1.25 -22.63 -2.92
N THR A 138 2.42 -22.03 -3.08
CA THR A 138 2.61 -20.58 -3.18
C THR A 138 2.76 -20.18 -4.65
N CYS A 139 1.96 -19.21 -5.10
CA CYS A 139 2.02 -18.64 -6.43
C CYS A 139 3.37 -17.94 -6.61
N LYS A 140 4.15 -18.30 -7.63
CA LYS A 140 5.48 -17.72 -7.88
C LYS A 140 5.44 -16.25 -8.27
N GLU A 141 4.29 -15.77 -8.75
CA GLU A 141 4.14 -14.41 -9.24
C GLU A 141 3.73 -13.43 -8.13
N CYS A 142 2.75 -13.78 -7.28
CA CYS A 142 2.23 -12.90 -6.20
C CYS A 142 2.28 -13.47 -4.79
N GLY A 143 2.77 -14.70 -4.61
CA GLY A 143 2.90 -15.29 -3.28
C GLY A 143 1.56 -15.66 -2.62
N TYR A 144 0.47 -15.74 -3.40
CA TYR A 144 -0.81 -16.30 -2.94
C TYR A 144 -0.64 -17.77 -2.58
N GLU A 145 -1.19 -18.20 -1.45
CA GLU A 145 -1.18 -19.60 -1.01
C GLU A 145 -2.57 -20.23 -1.19
N LYS A 146 -2.62 -21.37 -1.90
CA LYS A 146 -3.86 -22.13 -2.17
C LYS A 146 -4.23 -23.09 -1.04
#